data_AF-A0A935FG49-F1
#
_entry.id   AF-A0A935FG49-F1
#
_cell.length_a   1.000
_cell.length_b   1.000
_cell.length_c   1.000
_cell.angle_alpha   90.00
_cell.angle_beta   90.00
_cell.angle_gamma   90.00
#
_symmetry.space_group_name_H-M   'P 1'
#
loop_
_entity.id
_entity.type
_entity.pdbx_description
1 polymer ?
#
loop_
_entity_poly.entity_id
_entity_poly.type
_entity_poly.pdbx_seq_one_letter_code
_entity_poly.pdbx_strand_id
1 'polypeptide(L)'
;MGGAVLAGGCSGDGASRGSAVKPAADASTGTVDLGVTLRCPSAGPTPLEQQLGACCYRRANTDRRAQPQYRVAGLQFSQPQSLANALLTSITTNSIDEERFNWLFTLEGADDDGPVTIRTGSARRQRDGRFAFTRGAGGIPWDPVTIEGSLLGAIWQGGPALQSVALVIFNPDGEHVDAELPIRELRLARAVMSPDRNCIGRRLLTSYDTDDGEVSGYLTLEDAGKVSVGIGGLDPIRLCMVLLGSPAASGECSALPRGEWQFPPDARCDGAGCRSGGCDPLHDCNAWIVRGTFAAQAVEVE
;
A
#
# COMPACT_ATOMS: atom_id res chain seq x y z
N MET A 1 51.32 1.45 47.09
CA MET A 1 52.56 1.43 46.29
C MET A 1 52.20 0.78 44.98
N GLY A 2 52.04 1.58 43.91
CA GLY A 2 52.99 1.62 42.79
C GLY A 2 52.72 0.41 41.89
N GLY A 3 51.94 0.54 40.82
CA GLY A 3 52.35 1.15 39.55
C GLY A 3 52.71 0.02 38.58
N ALA A 4 51.87 -0.23 37.57
CA ALA A 4 52.16 -0.01 36.14
C ALA A 4 53.02 -1.17 35.54
N VAL A 5 52.92 -1.64 34.28
CA VAL A 5 52.43 -1.07 33.03
C VAL A 5 52.59 -2.16 31.93
N LEU A 6 51.74 -2.13 30.88
CA LEU A 6 51.94 -2.55 29.46
C LEU A 6 52.32 -4.01 29.14
N ALA A 7 52.07 -4.61 27.98
CA ALA A 7 51.20 -4.42 26.80
C ALA A 7 51.62 -5.51 25.79
N GLY A 8 50.70 -5.89 24.89
CA GLY A 8 51.05 -6.23 23.50
C GLY A 8 51.09 -7.73 23.13
N GLY A 9 50.45 -8.03 21.99
CA GLY A 9 50.69 -9.27 21.23
C GLY A 9 49.51 -9.73 20.39
N CYS A 10 49.32 -9.15 19.20
CA CYS A 10 48.55 -9.78 18.12
C CYS A 10 49.44 -10.76 17.33
N SER A 11 48.81 -11.80 16.77
CA SER A 11 49.13 -12.51 15.51
C SER A 11 49.37 -14.03 15.64
N GLY A 12 48.71 -14.81 14.76
CA GLY A 12 49.03 -16.22 14.51
C GLY A 12 47.87 -17.07 13.96
N ASP A 13 47.75 -17.13 12.64
CA ASP A 13 46.89 -18.04 11.85
C ASP A 13 47.19 -19.54 12.08
N GLY A 14 46.21 -20.41 11.86
CA GLY A 14 46.45 -21.86 11.72
C GLY A 14 45.20 -22.74 11.71
N ALA A 15 44.71 -23.08 10.52
CA ALA A 15 43.57 -23.95 10.25
C ALA A 15 43.77 -25.43 10.67
N SER A 16 42.70 -26.12 11.08
CA SER A 16 42.48 -27.53 10.73
C SER A 16 41.05 -28.01 10.97
N ARG A 17 40.61 -28.87 10.05
CA ARG A 17 39.26 -29.38 9.80
C ARG A 17 38.84 -30.44 10.84
N GLY A 18 37.54 -30.50 11.14
CA GLY A 18 36.90 -31.62 11.83
C GLY A 18 35.40 -31.63 11.57
N SER A 19 35.00 -32.23 10.45
CA SER A 19 33.59 -32.49 10.10
C SER A 19 33.08 -33.67 10.93
N ALA A 20 32.02 -33.46 11.71
CA ALA A 20 31.19 -34.53 12.26
C ALA A 20 29.73 -34.23 11.92
N VAL A 21 29.23 -34.90 10.88
CA VAL A 21 27.82 -34.96 10.52
C VAL A 21 27.11 -35.86 11.53
N LYS A 22 26.01 -35.36 12.11
CA LYS A 22 24.92 -36.18 12.65
C LYS A 22 23.58 -35.56 12.20
N PRO A 23 22.60 -36.34 11.71
CA PRO A 23 21.46 -35.80 10.97
C PRO A 23 20.19 -35.54 11.81
N ALA A 24 19.46 -34.52 11.36
CA ALA A 24 18.02 -34.24 11.35
C ALA A 24 17.16 -34.26 12.64
N ALA A 25 16.57 -33.09 12.94
CA ALA A 25 15.14 -32.94 13.27
C ALA A 25 14.68 -31.49 13.01
N ASP A 26 13.99 -31.31 11.88
CA ASP A 26 12.94 -30.35 11.49
C ASP A 26 12.70 -29.06 12.29
N ALA A 27 12.84 -27.92 11.59
CA ALA A 27 11.75 -26.97 11.28
C ALA A 27 12.36 -25.78 10.50
N SER A 28 11.99 -25.65 9.24
CA SER A 28 12.50 -24.64 8.31
C SER A 28 11.94 -23.24 8.59
N THR A 29 12.78 -22.32 9.03
CA THR A 29 12.65 -20.88 8.74
C THR A 29 13.83 -20.48 7.86
N GLY A 30 13.63 -20.58 6.54
CA GLY A 30 14.59 -20.08 5.56
C GLY A 30 14.46 -18.57 5.41
N THR A 31 14.88 -17.80 6.42
CA THR A 31 15.25 -16.41 6.20
C THR A 31 16.59 -16.40 5.47
N VAL A 32 16.61 -15.90 4.24
CA VAL A 32 17.86 -15.51 3.60
C VAL A 32 18.38 -14.30 4.38
N ASP A 33 19.32 -14.55 5.29
CA ASP A 33 20.05 -13.50 5.98
C ASP A 33 21.01 -12.83 4.99
N LEU A 34 20.59 -11.68 4.46
CA LEU A 34 21.42 -10.86 3.56
C LEU A 34 22.55 -10.12 4.29
N GLY A 35 22.79 -10.36 5.59
CA GLY A 35 23.96 -9.84 6.31
C GLY A 35 24.03 -8.31 6.42
N VAL A 36 22.99 -7.59 5.99
CA VAL A 36 22.86 -6.15 6.20
C VAL A 36 21.85 -5.95 7.32
N THR A 37 22.35 -5.75 8.53
CA THR A 37 21.54 -5.13 9.59
C THR A 37 21.26 -3.70 9.15
N LEU A 38 20.11 -3.45 8.53
CA LEU A 38 19.59 -2.10 8.28
C LEU A 38 19.32 -1.45 9.64
N ARG A 39 20.36 -0.84 10.23
CA ARG A 39 20.20 0.08 11.35
C ARG A 39 19.72 1.40 10.79
N CYS A 40 18.52 1.81 11.19
CA CYS A 40 18.13 3.20 10.99
C CYS A 40 19.17 4.11 11.65
N PRO A 41 19.72 5.11 10.94
CA PRO A 41 20.72 5.99 11.52
C PRO A 41 20.14 6.69 12.75
N SER A 42 20.93 6.76 13.82
CA SER A 42 20.52 7.32 15.12
C SER A 42 20.34 8.84 15.10
N ALA A 43 20.66 9.51 13.98
CA ALA A 43 20.47 10.92 13.76
C ALA A 43 19.46 11.14 12.63
N GLY A 44 18.49 12.03 12.83
CA GLY A 44 17.50 12.38 11.83
C GLY A 44 18.14 13.00 10.57
N PRO A 45 17.51 12.84 9.39
CA PRO A 45 18.07 13.28 8.12
C PRO A 45 18.30 14.80 8.04
N THR A 46 19.25 15.22 7.21
CA THR A 46 19.50 16.64 6.89
C THR A 46 18.29 17.24 6.15
N PRO A 47 18.12 18.59 6.10
CA PRO A 47 16.96 19.22 5.46
C PRO A 47 16.69 18.84 4.00
N LEU A 48 17.72 18.45 3.24
CA LEU A 48 17.56 17.97 1.87
C LEU A 48 17.12 16.49 1.81
N GLU A 49 17.47 15.70 2.83
CA GLU A 49 17.09 14.29 3.00
C GLU A 49 15.71 14.12 3.67
N GLN A 50 15.07 15.21 4.10
CA GLN A 50 13.73 15.22 4.72
C GLN A 50 12.61 14.76 3.77
N GLN A 51 12.88 14.62 2.47
CA GLN A 51 11.86 14.25 1.49
C GLN A 51 11.83 12.75 1.17
N LEU A 52 12.92 11.99 1.39
CA LEU A 52 13.01 10.57 1.02
C LEU A 52 13.96 9.80 1.97
N GLY A 53 13.58 9.63 3.25
CA GLY A 53 14.39 8.87 4.21
C GLY A 53 14.41 7.35 3.93
N ALA A 54 15.58 6.71 4.08
CA ALA A 54 15.78 5.25 3.99
C ALA A 54 15.18 4.46 5.18
N CYS A 55 14.79 5.17 6.23
CA CYS A 55 13.84 4.72 7.23
C CYS A 55 12.79 5.83 7.35
N CYS A 56 11.54 5.43 7.53
CA CYS A 56 10.45 6.13 8.21
C CYS A 56 10.77 7.40 9.03
N TYR A 57 11.30 8.43 8.39
CA TYR A 57 11.68 9.69 9.01
C TYR A 57 11.21 10.82 8.09
N ARG A 58 9.93 11.14 8.21
CA ARG A 58 9.55 12.54 8.28
C ARG A 58 9.44 12.88 9.76
N ARG A 59 9.99 14.03 10.18
CA ARG A 59 9.73 14.62 11.52
C ARG A 59 8.25 15.02 11.70
N ALA A 60 7.40 14.78 10.71
CA ALA A 60 5.96 14.99 10.80
C ALA A 60 5.36 14.05 11.86
N ASN A 61 4.41 14.58 12.62
CA ASN A 61 3.60 13.88 13.64
C ASN A 61 4.29 13.48 14.95
N THR A 62 5.58 13.77 15.19
CA THR A 62 6.18 13.49 16.51
C THR A 62 5.47 14.21 17.66
N ASP A 63 4.87 15.36 17.36
CA ASP A 63 4.06 16.22 18.23
C ASP A 63 2.53 16.00 18.06
N ARG A 64 2.10 15.16 17.10
CA ARG A 64 0.68 14.89 16.77
C ARG A 64 0.31 13.42 16.94
N ARG A 65 0.81 12.77 18.00
CA ARG A 65 0.55 11.35 18.29
C ARG A 65 -0.94 11.01 18.42
N ALA A 66 -1.77 12.00 18.77
CA ALA A 66 -3.22 11.89 18.89
C ALA A 66 -3.97 11.87 17.54
N GLN A 67 -3.34 12.41 16.49
CA GLN A 67 -3.91 12.49 15.15
C GLN A 67 -2.85 12.21 14.10
N PRO A 68 -2.30 10.99 14.05
CA PRO A 68 -1.30 10.67 13.06
C PRO A 68 -1.93 10.69 11.66
N GLN A 69 -1.17 11.25 10.73
CA GLN A 69 -1.55 11.46 9.34
C GLN A 69 -0.54 10.75 8.44
N TYR A 70 -1.03 9.89 7.55
CA TYR A 70 -0.20 9.03 6.72
C TYR A 70 -0.49 9.24 5.24
N ARG A 71 0.53 9.03 4.43
CA ARG A 71 0.42 8.83 2.99
C ARG A 71 0.99 7.47 2.63
N VAL A 72 0.28 6.72 1.78
CA VAL A 72 0.80 5.48 1.19
C VAL A 72 2.08 5.76 0.41
N ALA A 73 3.12 4.99 0.73
CA ALA A 73 4.45 5.06 0.13
C ALA A 73 4.83 3.77 -0.59
N GLY A 74 4.17 2.65 -0.29
CA GLY A 74 4.25 1.41 -1.05
C GLY A 74 2.90 0.72 -1.05
N LEU A 75 2.52 0.14 -2.18
CA LEU A 75 1.25 -0.57 -2.36
C LEU A 75 1.48 -1.77 -3.26
N GLN A 76 0.99 -2.94 -2.83
CA GLN A 76 1.05 -4.17 -3.61
C GLN A 76 -0.33 -4.82 -3.60
N PHE A 77 -0.86 -5.11 -4.78
CA PHE A 77 -2.11 -5.87 -4.90
C PHE A 77 -1.81 -7.36 -5.04
N SER A 78 -2.50 -8.17 -4.25
CA SER A 78 -2.44 -9.64 -4.33
C SER A 78 -3.67 -10.22 -5.04
N GLN A 79 -4.78 -9.47 -5.10
CA GLN A 79 -6.01 -9.86 -5.80
C GLN A 79 -6.68 -8.67 -6.51
N PRO A 80 -7.30 -8.91 -7.69
CA PRO A 80 -7.15 -10.12 -8.52
C PRO A 80 -5.72 -10.26 -9.06
N GLN A 81 -5.32 -11.47 -9.52
CA GLN A 81 -3.97 -11.72 -10.03
C GLN A 81 -3.60 -10.80 -11.22
N SER A 82 -4.60 -10.32 -11.97
CA SER A 82 -4.42 -9.33 -13.01
C SER A 82 -3.96 -7.96 -12.50
N LEU A 83 -4.32 -7.56 -11.27
CA LEU A 83 -3.77 -6.37 -10.62
C LEU A 83 -2.34 -6.57 -10.12
N ALA A 84 -1.95 -7.81 -9.80
CA ALA A 84 -0.57 -8.16 -9.45
C ALA A 84 0.38 -8.16 -10.67
N ASN A 85 -0.12 -7.78 -11.86
CA ASN A 85 0.69 -7.66 -13.07
C ASN A 85 1.77 -6.59 -12.90
N ALA A 86 3.00 -6.92 -13.30
CA ALA A 86 4.17 -6.05 -13.24
C ALA A 86 3.94 -4.65 -13.84
N LEU A 87 3.11 -4.54 -14.88
CA LEU A 87 2.78 -3.26 -15.51
C LEU A 87 1.99 -2.34 -14.58
N LEU A 88 0.89 -2.83 -13.99
CA LEU A 88 0.07 -2.04 -13.07
C LEU A 88 0.83 -1.75 -11.77
N THR A 89 1.62 -2.71 -11.28
CA THR A 89 2.52 -2.51 -10.15
C THR A 89 3.55 -1.42 -10.44
N SER A 90 4.16 -1.41 -11.62
CA SER A 90 5.12 -0.37 -12.02
C SER A 90 4.44 1.00 -12.15
N ILE A 91 3.26 1.07 -12.77
CA ILE A 91 2.51 2.34 -12.89
C ILE A 91 2.16 2.88 -11.50
N THR A 92 1.67 2.02 -10.62
CA THR A 92 1.31 2.40 -9.24
C THR A 92 2.53 2.87 -8.46
N THR A 93 3.64 2.12 -8.54
CA THR A 93 4.88 2.45 -7.83
C THR A 93 5.49 3.75 -8.33
N ASN A 94 5.63 3.91 -9.65
CA ASN A 94 6.14 5.15 -10.25
C ASN A 94 5.23 6.33 -9.91
N SER A 95 3.91 6.15 -9.94
CA SER A 95 2.96 7.22 -9.60
C SER A 95 3.03 7.60 -8.12
N ILE A 96 3.33 6.65 -7.22
CA ILE A 96 3.62 6.94 -5.81
C ILE A 96 4.91 7.75 -5.69
N ASP A 97 5.99 7.30 -6.32
CA ASP A 97 7.29 7.97 -6.24
C ASP A 97 7.27 9.38 -6.86
N GLU A 98 6.51 9.57 -7.95
CA GLU A 98 6.27 10.85 -8.62
C GLU A 98 5.22 11.73 -7.89
N GLU A 99 4.65 11.27 -6.78
CA GLU A 99 3.58 11.96 -6.02
C GLU A 99 2.31 12.28 -6.83
N ARG A 100 2.07 11.48 -7.87
CA ARG A 100 0.87 11.53 -8.71
C ARG A 100 -0.26 10.65 -8.17
N PHE A 101 0.09 9.62 -7.42
CA PHE A 101 -0.84 8.84 -6.60
C PHE A 101 -0.59 9.16 -5.13
N ASN A 102 -1.51 9.87 -4.51
CA ASN A 102 -1.48 10.14 -3.07
C ASN A 102 -2.77 9.65 -2.43
N TRP A 103 -2.63 8.61 -1.62
CA TRP A 103 -3.71 8.10 -0.80
C TRP A 103 -3.38 8.37 0.66
N LEU A 104 -4.25 9.12 1.33
CA LEU A 104 -4.04 9.54 2.71
C LEU A 104 -4.90 8.76 3.70
N PHE A 105 -4.37 8.71 4.92
CA PHE A 105 -5.13 8.34 6.10
C PHE A 105 -4.94 9.37 7.21
N THR A 106 -6.00 9.67 7.95
CA THR A 106 -5.95 10.44 9.18
C THR A 106 -6.69 9.66 10.25
N LEU A 107 -6.04 9.42 11.38
CA LEU A 107 -6.66 8.81 12.55
C LEU A 107 -7.09 9.94 13.49
N GLU A 108 -8.29 9.81 14.04
CA GLU A 108 -8.78 10.66 15.11
C GLU A 108 -9.40 9.77 16.20
N GLY A 109 -9.38 10.22 17.46
CA GLY A 109 -9.99 9.50 18.58
C GLY A 109 -8.97 9.13 19.65
N ALA A 110 -8.87 7.84 19.97
CA ALA A 110 -8.10 7.36 21.11
C ALA A 110 -6.58 7.55 20.97
N ASP A 111 -5.96 8.09 22.02
CA ASP A 111 -4.50 8.14 22.16
C ASP A 111 -3.89 6.78 22.49
N ASP A 112 -4.67 5.87 23.08
CA ASP A 112 -4.32 4.49 23.46
C ASP A 112 -5.39 3.52 22.93
N ASP A 113 -5.53 2.34 23.54
CA ASP A 113 -6.55 1.36 23.19
C ASP A 113 -7.95 1.97 23.23
N GLY A 114 -8.69 1.88 22.12
CA GLY A 114 -10.02 2.47 22.05
C GLY A 114 -10.58 2.65 20.64
N PRO A 115 -11.78 3.24 20.53
CA PRO A 115 -12.38 3.55 19.24
C PRO A 115 -11.58 4.66 18.53
N VAL A 116 -11.43 4.50 17.22
CA VAL A 116 -10.84 5.51 16.34
C VAL A 116 -11.70 5.70 15.10
N THR A 117 -11.62 6.90 14.55
CA THR A 117 -12.23 7.26 13.28
C THR A 117 -11.11 7.43 12.26
N ILE A 118 -11.25 6.77 11.12
CA ILE A 118 -10.25 6.78 10.04
C ILE A 118 -10.82 7.54 8.86
N ARG A 119 -10.24 8.70 8.56
CA ARG A 119 -10.56 9.44 7.34
C ARG A 119 -9.57 9.06 6.24
N THR A 120 -10.07 8.69 5.07
CA THR A 120 -9.23 8.22 3.97
C THR A 120 -9.74 8.61 2.59
N GLY A 121 -8.82 8.81 1.64
CA GLY A 121 -9.16 9.19 0.28
C GLY A 121 -7.97 9.73 -0.51
N SER A 122 -8.23 10.10 -1.75
CA SER A 122 -7.24 10.68 -2.66
C SER A 122 -6.80 12.07 -2.22
N ALA A 123 -5.56 12.44 -2.56
CA ALA A 123 -4.97 13.70 -2.15
C ALA A 123 -4.04 14.30 -3.21
N ARG A 124 -3.73 15.56 -3.00
CA ARG A 124 -2.72 16.29 -3.78
C ARG A 124 -1.73 16.95 -2.85
N ARG A 125 -0.47 17.01 -3.30
CA ARG A 125 0.55 17.81 -2.65
C ARG A 125 0.32 19.29 -2.96
N GLN A 126 0.38 20.10 -1.93
CA GLN A 126 0.28 21.55 -1.96
C GLN A 126 1.65 22.18 -2.23
N ARG A 127 1.66 23.46 -2.64
CA ARG A 127 2.90 24.20 -2.93
C ARG A 127 3.85 24.33 -1.74
N ASP A 128 3.31 24.34 -0.53
CA ASP A 128 4.06 24.39 0.72
C ASP A 128 4.62 23.02 1.15
N GLY A 129 4.33 21.96 0.38
CA GLY A 129 4.79 20.60 0.63
C GLY A 129 3.86 19.76 1.50
N ARG A 130 2.78 20.32 2.05
CA ARG A 130 1.72 19.57 2.76
C ARG A 130 0.82 18.83 1.77
N PHE A 131 -0.01 17.93 2.26
CA PHE A 131 -1.02 17.25 1.46
C PHE A 131 -2.42 17.74 1.85
N ALA A 132 -3.36 17.69 0.92
CA ALA A 132 -4.76 17.91 1.21
C ALA A 132 -5.60 16.86 0.49
N PHE A 133 -6.67 16.42 1.14
CA PHE A 133 -7.67 15.58 0.46
C PHE A 133 -8.22 16.30 -0.76
N THR A 134 -8.30 15.56 -1.86
CA THR A 134 -8.88 16.11 -3.08
C THR A 134 -10.40 16.07 -2.95
N ARG A 135 -11.06 17.12 -3.39
CA ARG A 135 -12.50 17.13 -3.63
C ARG A 135 -12.73 17.30 -5.12
N GLY A 136 -13.72 16.60 -5.64
CA GLY A 136 -14.01 16.58 -7.05
C GLY A 136 -15.05 15.52 -7.36
N ALA A 137 -15.46 15.49 -8.62
CA ALA A 137 -16.41 14.52 -9.12
C ALA A 137 -15.86 13.91 -10.41
N GLY A 138 -15.60 12.61 -10.38
CA GLY A 138 -15.39 11.78 -11.56
C GLY A 138 -16.54 10.80 -11.73
N GLY A 139 -16.22 9.53 -12.02
CA GLY A 139 -17.23 8.47 -12.05
C GLY A 139 -17.85 8.22 -10.66
N ILE A 140 -17.06 8.42 -9.61
CA ILE A 140 -17.46 8.41 -8.20
C ILE A 140 -16.97 9.74 -7.55
N PRO A 141 -17.65 10.28 -6.52
CA PRO A 141 -17.12 11.40 -5.75
C PRO A 141 -15.73 11.10 -5.16
N TRP A 142 -14.81 12.05 -5.27
CA TRP A 142 -13.44 11.90 -4.73
C TRP A 142 -13.33 12.33 -3.27
N ASP A 143 -14.44 12.73 -2.66
CA ASP A 143 -14.46 13.13 -1.26
C ASP A 143 -13.93 12.02 -0.36
N PRO A 144 -13.11 12.36 0.65
CA PRO A 144 -12.62 11.36 1.58
C PRO A 144 -13.77 10.77 2.38
N VAL A 145 -13.69 9.46 2.59
CA VAL A 145 -14.66 8.72 3.40
C VAL A 145 -14.16 8.56 4.82
N THR A 146 -15.10 8.28 5.70
CA THR A 146 -14.83 7.96 7.10
C THR A 146 -15.15 6.49 7.38
N ILE A 147 -14.25 5.83 8.10
CA ILE A 147 -14.36 4.43 8.51
C ILE A 147 -14.23 4.37 10.03
N GLU A 148 -15.19 3.73 10.69
CA GLU A 148 -15.09 3.42 12.12
C GLU A 148 -14.13 2.26 12.36
N GLY A 149 -13.35 2.35 13.42
CA GLY A 149 -12.32 1.38 13.75
C GLY A 149 -11.94 1.33 15.22
N SER A 150 -10.88 0.59 15.50
CA SER A 150 -10.30 0.47 16.84
C SER A 150 -8.78 0.48 16.79
N LEU A 151 -8.17 1.08 17.80
CA LEU A 151 -6.75 1.02 18.10
C LEU A 151 -6.52 0.02 19.25
N LEU A 152 -5.54 -0.87 19.08
CA LEU A 152 -5.04 -1.79 20.10
C LEU A 152 -3.50 -1.77 20.06
N GLY A 153 -2.90 -1.07 21.00
CA GLY A 153 -1.49 -0.72 21.05
C GLY A 153 -1.09 0.12 19.85
N ALA A 154 -0.35 -0.48 18.92
CA ALA A 154 0.06 0.15 17.66
C ALA A 154 -0.74 -0.34 16.45
N ILE A 155 -1.69 -1.26 16.66
CA ILE A 155 -2.46 -1.87 15.58
C ILE A 155 -3.80 -1.18 15.51
N TRP A 156 -4.13 -0.66 14.34
CA TRP A 156 -5.46 -0.13 14.06
C TRP A 156 -6.14 -0.97 12.99
N GLN A 157 -7.45 -1.12 13.14
CA GLN A 157 -8.30 -1.91 12.26
C GLN A 157 -9.57 -1.11 11.99
N GLY A 158 -10.02 -1.12 10.74
CA GLY A 158 -11.26 -0.48 10.30
C GLY A 158 -12.31 -1.49 9.86
N GLY A 159 -13.57 -1.09 10.04
CA GLY A 159 -14.70 -1.70 9.32
C GLY A 159 -14.66 -1.40 7.82
N PRO A 160 -15.64 -1.89 7.05
CA PRO A 160 -15.82 -1.46 5.67
C PRO A 160 -16.30 -0.01 5.61
N ALA A 161 -15.80 0.76 4.65
CA ALA A 161 -16.35 2.06 4.31
C ALA A 161 -17.79 1.89 3.82
N LEU A 162 -18.68 2.74 4.32
CA LEU A 162 -20.09 2.77 3.90
C LEU A 162 -20.27 3.32 2.48
N GLN A 163 -19.26 4.02 1.98
CA GLN A 163 -19.25 4.65 0.67
C GLN A 163 -18.09 4.12 -0.17
N SER A 164 -18.24 4.20 -1.49
CA SER A 164 -17.14 3.89 -2.40
C SER A 164 -16.07 4.97 -2.33
N VAL A 165 -14.81 4.58 -2.46
CA VAL A 165 -13.66 5.48 -2.48
C VAL A 165 -13.06 5.50 -3.86
N ALA A 166 -12.88 6.68 -4.43
CA ALA A 166 -12.10 6.85 -5.65
C ALA A 166 -10.63 7.10 -5.29
N LEU A 167 -9.75 6.17 -5.67
CA LEU A 167 -8.29 6.34 -5.58
C LEU A 167 -7.76 6.87 -6.91
N VAL A 168 -7.22 8.09 -6.91
CA VAL A 168 -6.96 8.87 -8.14
C VAL A 168 -5.46 8.92 -8.43
N ILE A 169 -5.10 8.67 -9.69
CA ILE A 169 -3.77 8.93 -10.25
C ILE A 169 -3.88 10.17 -11.13
N PHE A 170 -3.16 11.22 -10.77
CA PHE A 170 -3.06 12.41 -11.59
C PHE A 170 -2.03 12.25 -12.70
N ASN A 171 -2.16 13.04 -13.75
CA ASN A 171 -1.12 13.20 -14.76
C ASN A 171 0.09 13.98 -14.19
N PRO A 172 1.21 14.08 -14.93
CA PRO A 172 2.42 14.75 -14.44
C PRO A 172 2.25 16.25 -14.12
N ASP A 173 1.30 16.95 -14.75
CA ASP A 173 1.00 18.36 -14.41
C ASP A 173 0.13 18.48 -13.14
N GLY A 174 -0.49 17.38 -12.70
CA GLY A 174 -1.32 17.31 -11.51
C GLY A 174 -2.70 17.93 -11.68
N GLU A 175 -3.06 18.43 -12.86
CA GLU A 175 -4.33 19.10 -13.15
C GLU A 175 -5.38 18.13 -13.71
N HIS A 176 -4.96 17.07 -14.38
CA HIS A 176 -5.86 16.07 -14.97
C HIS A 176 -5.70 14.70 -14.30
N VAL A 177 -6.73 13.86 -14.45
CA VAL A 177 -6.74 12.49 -13.95
C VAL A 177 -6.38 11.53 -15.06
N ASP A 178 -5.33 10.74 -14.85
CA ASP A 178 -4.93 9.66 -15.74
C ASP A 178 -5.69 8.37 -15.45
N ALA A 179 -6.02 8.13 -14.17
CA ALA A 179 -6.85 7.00 -13.77
C ALA A 179 -7.61 7.29 -12.46
N GLU A 180 -8.83 6.74 -12.37
CA GLU A 180 -9.64 6.72 -11.17
C GLU A 180 -9.90 5.25 -10.83
N LEU A 181 -9.52 4.79 -9.65
CA LEU A 181 -9.76 3.42 -9.19
C LEU A 181 -10.89 3.42 -8.15
N PRO A 182 -12.14 3.11 -8.56
CA PRO A 182 -13.28 3.06 -7.65
C PRO A 182 -13.29 1.78 -6.83
N ILE A 183 -13.09 1.90 -5.51
CA ILE A 183 -13.15 0.77 -4.58
C ILE A 183 -14.43 0.84 -3.75
N ARG A 184 -15.29 -0.17 -3.88
CA ARG A 184 -16.48 -0.35 -3.05
C ARG A 184 -16.12 -1.06 -1.75
N GLU A 185 -16.78 -0.65 -0.67
CA GLU A 185 -16.61 -1.23 0.68
C GLU A 185 -15.13 -1.33 1.09
N LEU A 186 -14.36 -0.27 0.80
CA LEU A 186 -12.96 -0.19 1.17
C LEU A 186 -12.80 -0.48 2.66
N ARG A 187 -11.99 -1.47 3.01
CA ARG A 187 -11.71 -1.87 4.38
C ARG A 187 -10.22 -1.83 4.65
N LEU A 188 -9.86 -1.13 5.72
CA LEU A 188 -8.53 -1.21 6.30
C LEU A 188 -8.52 -2.38 7.28
N ALA A 189 -8.16 -3.56 6.79
CA ALA A 189 -8.22 -4.78 7.58
C ALA A 189 -7.25 -4.71 8.78
N ARG A 190 -6.08 -4.12 8.55
CA ARG A 190 -5.04 -3.95 9.57
C ARG A 190 -4.05 -2.89 9.14
N ALA A 191 -3.55 -2.11 10.09
CA ALA A 191 -2.26 -1.47 9.93
C ALA A 191 -1.48 -1.44 11.24
N VAL A 192 -0.18 -1.70 11.20
CA VAL A 192 0.72 -1.70 12.36
C VAL A 192 1.58 -0.45 12.30
N MET A 193 1.41 0.43 13.27
CA MET A 193 2.19 1.66 13.37
C MET A 193 3.53 1.39 14.05
N SER A 194 4.55 2.18 13.69
CA SER A 194 5.76 2.28 14.49
C SER A 194 5.46 2.85 15.88
N PRO A 195 6.32 2.62 16.90
CA PRO A 195 6.12 3.17 18.24
C PRO A 195 5.98 4.70 18.28
N ASP A 196 6.65 5.40 17.37
CA ASP A 196 6.57 6.86 17.24
C ASP A 196 5.43 7.33 16.32
N ARG A 197 4.59 6.39 15.83
CA ARG A 197 3.45 6.62 14.94
C ARG A 197 3.79 7.39 13.67
N ASN A 198 5.04 7.29 13.22
CA ASN A 198 5.52 7.98 12.02
C ASN A 198 5.47 7.12 10.75
N CYS A 199 5.12 5.83 10.89
CA CYS A 199 5.13 4.89 9.78
C CYS A 199 4.25 3.67 9.98
N ILE A 200 3.92 3.05 8.85
CA ILE A 200 3.37 1.69 8.71
C ILE A 200 4.26 0.96 7.71
N GLY A 201 4.76 -0.21 8.06
CA GLY A 201 5.76 -0.93 7.24
C GLY A 201 7.15 -0.30 7.34
N ARG A 202 8.03 -0.68 6.42
CA ARG A 202 9.40 -0.17 6.36
C ARG A 202 9.91 -0.04 4.93
N ARG A 203 10.88 0.86 4.74
CA ARG A 203 11.59 1.01 3.46
C ARG A 203 12.78 0.05 3.41
N LEU A 204 12.94 -0.62 2.28
CA LEU A 204 14.11 -1.39 1.89
C LEU A 204 14.95 -0.56 0.90
N LEU A 205 16.14 -1.05 0.53
CA LEU A 205 17.09 -0.30 -0.33
C LEU A 205 16.45 0.26 -1.61
N THR A 206 15.58 -0.52 -2.26
CA THR A 206 14.94 -0.17 -3.54
C THR A 206 13.43 -0.41 -3.55
N SER A 207 12.81 -0.66 -2.40
CA SER A 207 11.39 -1.01 -2.32
C SER A 207 10.81 -0.73 -0.92
N TYR A 208 9.52 -1.03 -0.73
CA TYR A 208 8.87 -1.02 0.57
C TYR A 208 8.46 -2.44 0.96
N ASP A 209 8.64 -2.75 2.23
CA ASP A 209 8.01 -3.88 2.90
C ASP A 209 6.64 -3.42 3.39
N THR A 210 5.59 -4.05 2.83
CA THR A 210 4.19 -3.63 2.96
C THR A 210 3.39 -4.49 3.93
N ASP A 211 4.01 -5.49 4.58
CA ASP A 211 3.30 -6.52 5.34
C ASP A 211 2.54 -6.00 6.58
N ASP A 212 2.88 -4.78 7.02
CA ASP A 212 2.27 -4.14 8.17
C ASP A 212 0.95 -3.44 7.87
N GLY A 213 0.60 -3.19 6.59
CA GLY A 213 -0.68 -2.60 6.19
C GLY A 213 -1.46 -3.53 5.29
N GLU A 214 -2.75 -3.70 5.53
CA GLU A 214 -3.65 -4.55 4.75
C GLU A 214 -4.95 -3.79 4.41
N VAL A 215 -5.28 -3.81 3.11
CA VAL A 215 -6.51 -3.25 2.57
C VAL A 215 -7.27 -4.31 1.78
N SER A 216 -8.60 -4.26 1.86
CA SER A 216 -9.48 -5.00 0.98
C SER A 216 -10.64 -4.14 0.49
N GLY A 217 -11.32 -4.61 -0.55
CA GLY A 217 -12.54 -4.00 -1.07
C GLY A 217 -12.99 -4.74 -2.32
N TYR A 218 -13.84 -4.10 -3.11
CA TYR A 218 -14.36 -4.67 -4.34
C TYR A 218 -14.29 -3.68 -5.48
N LEU A 219 -14.02 -4.18 -6.67
CA LEU A 219 -14.06 -3.41 -7.91
C LEU A 219 -15.06 -4.07 -8.85
N THR A 220 -16.13 -3.37 -9.21
CA THR A 220 -17.17 -3.94 -10.08
C THR A 220 -16.73 -3.92 -11.55
N LEU A 221 -17.27 -4.84 -12.35
CA LEU A 221 -17.07 -4.88 -13.80
C LEU A 221 -17.53 -3.57 -14.46
N GLU A 222 -18.65 -3.03 -13.99
CA GLU A 222 -19.20 -1.77 -14.45
C GLU A 222 -18.24 -0.61 -14.17
N ASP A 223 -17.75 -0.52 -12.93
CA ASP A 223 -16.87 0.57 -12.51
C ASP A 223 -15.51 0.46 -13.21
N ALA A 224 -14.93 -0.75 -13.29
CA ALA A 224 -13.69 -0.99 -14.05
C ALA A 224 -13.84 -0.71 -15.55
N GLY A 225 -15.06 -0.81 -16.10
CA GLY A 225 -15.35 -0.47 -17.49
C GLY A 225 -15.33 1.03 -17.77
N LYS A 226 -15.47 1.88 -16.75
CA LYS A 226 -15.44 3.34 -16.87
C LYS A 226 -14.01 3.91 -16.81
N VAL A 227 -13.04 3.10 -16.36
CA VAL A 227 -11.67 3.53 -16.11
C VAL A 227 -10.80 3.20 -17.31
N SER A 228 -10.12 4.22 -17.84
CA SER A 228 -9.04 4.04 -18.81
C SER A 228 -7.70 4.12 -18.08
N VAL A 229 -6.78 3.24 -18.43
CA VAL A 229 -5.41 3.22 -17.92
C VAL A 229 -4.50 3.62 -19.09
N GLY A 230 -3.82 4.75 -18.93
CA GLY A 230 -2.76 5.17 -19.83
C GLY A 230 -1.46 4.41 -19.51
N ILE A 231 -0.90 3.75 -20.51
CA ILE A 231 0.45 3.17 -20.45
C ILE A 231 1.29 3.96 -21.45
N GLY A 232 2.37 4.60 -20.99
CA GLY A 232 3.16 5.51 -21.82
C GLY A 232 3.49 4.93 -23.20
N GLY A 233 3.02 5.60 -24.26
CA GLY A 233 3.23 5.22 -25.66
C GLY A 233 2.20 4.24 -26.25
N LEU A 234 1.20 3.80 -25.49
CA LEU A 234 0.09 2.97 -25.95
C LEU A 234 -1.24 3.73 -25.88
N ASP A 235 -2.19 3.31 -26.71
CA ASP A 235 -3.57 3.78 -26.59
C ASP A 235 -4.14 3.39 -25.22
N PRO A 236 -4.98 4.25 -24.60
CA PRO A 236 -5.58 3.95 -23.30
C PRO A 236 -6.36 2.64 -23.32
N ILE A 237 -6.09 1.76 -22.36
CA ILE A 237 -6.75 0.45 -22.22
C ILE A 237 -7.78 0.55 -21.10
N ARG A 238 -8.99 0.01 -21.28
CA ARG A 238 -9.95 -0.04 -20.18
C ARG A 238 -9.46 -0.96 -19.07
N LEU A 239 -9.57 -0.52 -17.82
CA LEU A 239 -9.10 -1.29 -16.66
C LEU A 239 -9.74 -2.68 -16.62
N CYS A 240 -11.03 -2.79 -16.92
CA CYS A 240 -11.68 -4.10 -16.97
C CYS A 240 -11.03 -5.08 -17.95
N MET A 241 -10.50 -4.63 -19.10
CA MET A 241 -9.81 -5.51 -20.04
C MET A 241 -8.49 -6.03 -19.45
N VAL A 242 -7.79 -5.17 -18.70
CA VAL A 242 -6.61 -5.59 -17.94
C VAL A 242 -6.99 -6.60 -16.86
N LEU A 243 -8.06 -6.32 -16.10
CA LEU A 243 -8.55 -7.19 -15.03
C LEU A 243 -8.99 -8.55 -15.53
N LEU A 244 -9.60 -8.62 -16.70
CA LEU A 244 -10.02 -9.86 -17.35
C LEU A 244 -8.86 -10.69 -17.92
N GLY A 245 -7.65 -10.11 -18.00
CA GLY A 245 -6.47 -10.75 -18.60
C GLY A 245 -6.40 -10.59 -20.12
N SER A 246 -7.10 -9.61 -20.69
CA SER A 246 -7.17 -9.36 -22.12
C SER A 246 -6.79 -7.91 -22.48
N PRO A 247 -5.61 -7.41 -22.08
CA PRO A 247 -5.23 -6.00 -22.31
C PRO A 247 -5.12 -5.63 -23.80
N ALA A 248 -4.93 -6.62 -24.69
CA ALA A 248 -4.91 -6.39 -26.14
C ALA A 248 -6.31 -6.28 -26.76
N ALA A 249 -7.37 -6.63 -26.04
CA ALA A 249 -8.74 -6.49 -26.51
C ALA A 249 -9.15 -5.02 -26.48
N SER A 250 -9.74 -4.55 -27.57
CA SER A 250 -10.34 -3.22 -27.64
C SER A 250 -11.84 -3.28 -27.37
N GLY A 251 -12.41 -2.20 -26.86
CA GLY A 251 -13.86 -2.05 -26.66
C GLY A 251 -14.33 -2.17 -25.21
N GLU A 252 -15.61 -2.48 -25.04
CA GLU A 252 -16.27 -2.63 -23.74
C GLU A 252 -16.02 -4.02 -23.14
N CYS A 253 -15.94 -4.12 -21.81
CA CYS A 253 -15.70 -5.39 -21.10
C CYS A 253 -16.75 -6.46 -21.43
N SER A 254 -17.99 -6.01 -21.69
CA SER A 254 -19.14 -6.82 -22.08
C SER A 254 -19.01 -7.46 -23.46
N ALA A 255 -18.13 -6.94 -24.32
CA ALA A 255 -17.93 -7.46 -25.67
C ALA A 255 -17.11 -8.77 -25.69
N LEU A 256 -16.29 -9.00 -24.66
CA LEU A 256 -15.54 -10.25 -24.52
C LEU A 256 -16.47 -11.34 -23.94
N PRO A 257 -16.67 -12.47 -24.63
CA PRO A 257 -17.47 -13.57 -24.10
C PRO A 257 -16.93 -14.02 -22.74
N ARG A 258 -17.83 -14.23 -21.76
CA ARG A 258 -17.42 -14.60 -20.38
C ARG A 258 -16.58 -15.87 -20.30
N GLY A 259 -16.80 -16.82 -21.21
CA GLY A 259 -16.00 -18.05 -21.31
C GLY A 259 -14.54 -17.82 -21.73
N GLU A 260 -14.19 -16.63 -22.21
CA GLU A 260 -12.84 -16.24 -22.62
C GLU A 260 -12.11 -15.43 -21.54
N TRP A 261 -12.76 -15.14 -20.42
CA TRP A 261 -12.18 -14.36 -19.33
C TRP A 261 -11.13 -15.19 -18.59
N GLN A 262 -9.87 -14.77 -18.65
CA GLN A 262 -8.79 -15.45 -17.93
C GLN A 262 -8.94 -15.30 -16.41
N PHE A 263 -9.40 -14.11 -15.98
CA PHE A 263 -9.62 -13.79 -14.57
C PHE A 263 -11.06 -13.29 -14.39
N PRO A 264 -12.06 -14.19 -14.36
CA PRO A 264 -13.45 -13.79 -14.19
C PRO A 264 -13.68 -13.18 -12.80
N PRO A 265 -14.71 -12.31 -12.66
CA PRO A 265 -15.13 -11.79 -11.36
C PRO A 265 -15.44 -12.92 -10.36
N ASP A 266 -15.05 -12.74 -9.10
CA ASP A 266 -15.17 -13.72 -8.00
C ASP A 266 -16.07 -13.25 -6.85
N ALA A 267 -16.69 -12.08 -7.02
CA ALA A 267 -17.62 -11.48 -6.08
C ALA A 267 -18.88 -10.94 -6.79
N ARG A 268 -19.92 -10.72 -5.99
CA ARG A 268 -21.16 -10.08 -6.42
C ARG A 268 -21.42 -8.83 -5.58
N CYS A 269 -21.59 -7.72 -6.26
CA CYS A 269 -22.04 -6.45 -5.68
C CYS A 269 -23.44 -6.12 -6.22
N ASP A 270 -24.37 -5.84 -5.31
CA ASP A 270 -25.72 -5.37 -5.63
C ASP A 270 -26.17 -4.26 -4.65
N GLY A 271 -27.45 -3.92 -4.65
CA GLY A 271 -27.99 -2.85 -3.79
C GLY A 271 -27.89 -3.14 -2.29
N ALA A 272 -27.62 -4.39 -1.89
CA ALA A 272 -27.42 -4.77 -0.49
C ALA A 272 -25.94 -4.77 -0.06
N GLY A 273 -25.01 -4.55 -1.00
CA GLY A 273 -23.57 -4.55 -0.75
C GLY A 273 -22.82 -5.57 -1.60
N CYS A 274 -21.55 -5.79 -1.26
CA CYS A 274 -20.64 -6.69 -1.94
C CYS A 274 -20.35 -7.93 -1.09
N ARG A 275 -20.34 -9.10 -1.75
CA ARG A 275 -20.00 -10.37 -1.11
C ARG A 275 -19.05 -11.19 -1.97
N SER A 276 -18.04 -11.75 -1.31
CA SER A 276 -17.15 -12.74 -1.92
C SER A 276 -17.89 -14.06 -2.17
N GLY A 277 -17.73 -14.64 -3.35
CA GLY A 277 -18.32 -15.93 -3.68
C GLY A 277 -19.85 -15.96 -3.70
N GLY A 278 -20.43 -17.17 -3.71
CA GLY A 278 -21.88 -17.36 -3.80
C GLY A 278 -22.50 -16.85 -5.11
N CYS A 279 -21.68 -16.71 -6.14
CA CYS A 279 -22.05 -16.40 -7.51
C CYS A 279 -21.25 -17.29 -8.47
N ASP A 280 -21.77 -17.51 -9.66
CA ASP A 280 -21.03 -18.17 -10.75
C ASP A 280 -20.15 -17.13 -11.47
N PRO A 281 -18.81 -17.31 -11.49
CA PRO A 281 -17.89 -16.39 -12.18
C PRO A 281 -18.23 -16.15 -13.66
N LEU A 282 -18.81 -17.15 -14.33
CA LEU A 282 -19.10 -17.11 -15.76
C LEU A 282 -20.49 -16.57 -16.08
N HIS A 283 -21.36 -16.35 -15.09
CA HIS A 283 -22.75 -15.95 -15.31
C HIS A 283 -23.18 -14.77 -14.43
N ASP A 284 -22.90 -14.85 -13.13
CA ASP A 284 -23.58 -14.02 -12.14
C ASP A 284 -22.65 -13.12 -11.32
N CYS A 285 -21.35 -13.44 -11.22
CA CYS A 285 -20.40 -12.55 -10.58
C CYS A 285 -20.19 -11.30 -11.43
N ASN A 286 -20.03 -10.15 -10.76
CA ASN A 286 -19.91 -8.83 -11.38
C ASN A 286 -18.87 -7.93 -10.70
N ALA A 287 -18.07 -8.46 -9.76
CA ALA A 287 -17.00 -7.73 -9.11
C ALA A 287 -15.80 -8.64 -8.82
N TRP A 288 -14.61 -8.04 -8.76
CA TRP A 288 -13.42 -8.68 -8.23
C TRP A 288 -13.20 -8.28 -6.78
N ILE A 289 -12.77 -9.23 -5.96
CA ILE A 289 -12.19 -8.93 -4.65
C ILE A 289 -10.85 -8.25 -4.90
N VAL A 290 -10.69 -7.05 -4.35
CA VAL A 290 -9.42 -6.33 -4.33
C VAL A 290 -8.78 -6.58 -2.97
N ARG A 291 -7.55 -7.08 -2.97
CA ARG A 291 -6.72 -7.20 -1.76
C ARG A 291 -5.34 -6.66 -2.03
N GLY A 292 -4.82 -5.93 -1.06
CA GLY A 292 -3.47 -5.43 -1.14
C GLY A 292 -2.85 -5.20 0.22
N THR A 293 -1.54 -5.06 0.21
CA THR A 293 -0.71 -4.69 1.34
C THR A 293 -0.10 -3.32 1.08
N PHE A 294 0.13 -2.55 2.14
CA PHE A 294 0.69 -1.21 1.98
C PHE A 294 1.69 -0.83 3.07
N ALA A 295 2.62 0.04 2.69
CA ALA A 295 3.46 0.81 3.59
C ALA A 295 3.05 2.29 3.50
N ALA A 296 3.15 3.01 4.60
CA ALA A 296 2.80 4.42 4.64
C ALA A 296 3.76 5.21 5.55
N GLN A 297 3.94 6.48 5.21
CA GLN A 297 4.80 7.40 5.95
C GLN A 297 4.02 8.59 6.48
N ALA A 298 4.44 9.12 7.63
CA ALA A 298 3.83 10.31 8.20
C ALA A 298 3.99 11.52 7.27
N VAL A 299 2.90 12.25 7.08
CA VAL A 299 2.86 13.51 6.33
C VAL A 299 2.04 14.54 7.12
N GLU A 300 2.10 15.79 6.69
CA GLU A 300 1.19 16.83 7.18
C GLU A 300 0.01 16.96 6.20
N VAL A 301 -1.20 16.93 6.75
CA VAL A 301 -2.46 17.07 6.02
C VAL A 301 -3.20 18.31 6.52
N GLU A 302 -3.67 19.12 5.57
CA GLU A 302 -4.53 20.30 5.78
C GLU A 302 -6.03 19.94 5.84
#